data_AF-A0A1A8FZZ9-F1
#
_entry.id   AF-A0A1A8FZZ9-F1
#
_cell.length_a   1.000
_cell.length_b   1.000
_cell.length_c   1.000
_cell.angle_alpha   90.00
_cell.angle_beta   90.00
_cell.angle_gamma   90.00
#
_symmetry.space_group_name_H-M   'P 1'
#
loop_
_entity.id
_entity.type
_entity.pdbx_description
1 polymer ?
#
loop_
_entity_poly.entity_id
_entity_poly.type
_entity_poly.pdbx_seq_one_letter_code
_entity_poly.pdbx_strand_id
1 'polypeptide(L)'
;GFKKQLYRIWFELYARRGSSRPDSSGFEHVFVGETRDRRTVIGFHNWIQLYLQEKLGHIDYKGYTVDANSPQPDENKHILALQFSWKNGIKPKGSIFIGVSPEFEFA
;
A
#
# COMPACT_ATOMS: atom_id res chain seq x y z
N GLY A 1 22.82 12.79 10.38
CA GLY A 1 22.54 13.42 9.08
C GLY A 1 21.22 12.91 8.54
N PHE A 2 20.51 13.73 7.77
CA PHE A 2 19.13 13.49 7.31
C PHE A 2 18.94 12.16 6.55
N LYS A 3 19.83 11.84 5.59
CA LYS A 3 19.78 10.56 4.85
C LYS A 3 19.76 9.33 5.77
N LYS A 4 20.53 9.35 6.86
CA LYS A 4 20.56 8.25 7.84
C LYS A 4 19.23 8.15 8.58
N GLN A 5 18.57 9.27 8.87
CA GLN A 5 17.25 9.27 9.49
C GLN A 5 16.18 8.71 8.56
N LEU A 6 16.16 9.14 7.29
CA LEU A 6 15.27 8.57 6.27
C LEU A 6 15.51 7.06 6.10
N TYR A 7 16.78 6.65 6.10
CA TYR A 7 17.12 5.23 6.03
C TYR A 7 16.48 4.43 7.18
N ARG A 8 16.57 4.95 8.41
CA ARG A 8 15.97 4.28 9.57
C ARG A 8 14.45 4.24 9.53
N ILE A 9 13.81 5.30 9.05
CA ILE A 9 12.34 5.34 8.95
C ILE A 9 11.84 4.32 7.91
N TRP A 10 12.49 4.28 6.74
CA TRP A 10 11.97 3.54 5.60
C TRP A 10 12.54 2.14 5.43
N PHE A 11 13.80 1.89 5.80
CA PHE A 11 14.51 0.66 5.44
C PHE A 11 15.04 -0.14 6.63
N GLU A 12 15.05 0.41 7.85
CA GLU A 12 15.41 -0.37 9.03
C GLU A 12 14.26 -1.33 9.40
N LEU A 13 14.60 -2.60 9.59
CA LEU A 13 13.62 -3.60 9.95
C LEU A 13 13.15 -3.39 11.39
N TYR A 14 11.85 -3.53 11.61
CA TYR A 14 11.26 -3.54 12.95
C TYR A 14 10.46 -4.82 13.19
N ALA A 15 10.40 -5.23 14.47
CA ALA A 15 9.56 -6.34 14.88
C ALA A 15 8.12 -5.85 15.08
N ARG A 16 7.16 -6.56 14.50
CA ARG A 16 5.74 -6.27 14.71
C ARG A 16 5.26 -6.89 16.02
N ARG A 17 4.16 -6.35 16.56
CA ARG A 17 3.56 -6.83 17.82
C ARG A 17 3.29 -8.35 17.73
N GLY A 18 3.97 -9.13 18.57
CA GLY A 18 3.88 -10.60 18.60
C GLY A 18 5.01 -11.33 17.84
N SER A 19 5.87 -10.63 17.11
CA SER A 19 7.12 -11.18 16.55
C SER A 19 8.31 -10.80 17.45
N SER A 20 9.22 -11.75 17.67
CA SER A 20 10.50 -11.49 18.34
C SER A 20 11.61 -11.09 17.37
N ARG A 21 11.37 -11.16 16.05
CA ARG A 21 12.37 -10.87 15.02
C ARG A 21 11.90 -9.74 14.11
N PRO A 22 12.75 -8.74 13.84
CA PRO A 22 12.50 -7.75 12.80
C PRO A 22 12.32 -8.44 11.44
N ASP A 23 11.19 -8.21 10.80
CA ASP A 23 10.81 -8.92 9.57
C ASP A 23 10.15 -8.02 8.51
N SER A 24 10.09 -6.70 8.76
CA SER A 24 9.51 -5.73 7.84
C SER A 24 10.04 -4.32 8.06
N SER A 25 9.92 -3.48 7.04
CA SER A 25 10.30 -2.07 6.99
C SER A 25 9.15 -1.19 6.47
N GLY A 26 9.25 0.14 6.69
CA GLY A 26 8.27 1.09 6.18
C GLY A 26 8.15 1.08 4.65
N PHE A 27 9.27 0.85 3.96
CA PHE A 27 9.31 0.76 2.50
C PHE A 27 8.56 -0.48 2.00
N GLU A 28 8.77 -1.64 2.64
CA GLU A 28 8.03 -2.85 2.30
C GLU A 28 6.53 -2.69 2.56
N HIS A 29 6.18 -2.07 3.69
CA HIS A 29 4.80 -1.80 4.04
C HIS A 29 4.09 -0.91 3.00
N VAL A 30 4.70 0.19 2.56
CA VAL A 30 4.05 1.17 1.66
C VAL A 30 4.21 0.79 0.18
N PHE A 31 5.44 0.55 -0.28
CA PHE A 31 5.81 0.47 -1.69
C PHE A 31 5.87 -0.94 -2.27
N VAL A 32 6.20 -1.95 -1.46
CA VAL A 32 6.29 -3.35 -1.96
C VAL A 32 4.96 -4.08 -1.77
N GLY A 33 4.35 -3.90 -0.60
CA GLY A 33 3.17 -4.61 -0.16
C GLY A 33 3.49 -5.67 0.89
N GLU A 34 2.70 -5.67 1.96
CA GLU A 34 2.96 -6.46 3.14
C GLU A 34 1.71 -7.26 3.56
N THR A 35 1.91 -8.53 3.90
CA THR A 35 0.84 -9.41 4.39
C THR A 35 1.03 -9.81 5.84
N ARG A 36 -0.07 -9.93 6.58
CA ARG A 36 -0.14 -10.58 7.89
C ARG A 36 -0.82 -11.95 7.75
N ASP A 37 -0.18 -12.97 8.32
CA ASP A 37 -0.63 -14.37 8.33
C ASP A 37 -0.99 -14.94 6.94
N ARG A 38 -0.40 -14.37 5.88
CA ARG A 38 -0.69 -14.65 4.46
C ARG A 38 -2.16 -14.44 4.03
N ARG A 39 -3.03 -13.98 4.92
CA ARG A 39 -4.48 -13.84 4.71
C ARG A 39 -4.93 -12.40 4.55
N THR A 40 -4.20 -11.45 5.14
CA THR A 40 -4.56 -10.04 5.08
C THR A 40 -3.41 -9.23 4.53
N VAL A 41 -3.65 -8.46 3.48
CA VAL A 41 -2.71 -7.44 3.01
C VAL A 41 -2.91 -6.21 3.90
N ILE A 42 -1.90 -5.88 4.70
CA ILE A 42 -1.95 -4.79 5.67
C ILE A 42 -1.18 -3.55 5.22
N GLY A 43 -0.25 -3.72 4.27
CA GLY A 43 0.43 -2.64 3.56
C GLY A 43 -0.09 -2.51 2.13
N PHE A 44 0.78 -2.21 1.17
CA PHE A 44 0.48 -2.06 -0.25
C PHE A 44 -0.39 -0.82 -0.52
N HIS A 45 0.24 0.35 -0.51
CA HIS A 45 -0.44 1.65 -0.68
C HIS A 45 0.03 2.45 -1.90
N ASN A 46 1.06 1.99 -2.59
CA ASN A 46 1.62 2.68 -3.75
C ASN A 46 0.90 2.29 -5.05
N TRP A 47 0.46 3.28 -5.83
CA TRP A 47 -0.30 3.03 -7.07
C TRP A 47 0.55 2.48 -8.21
N ILE A 48 1.85 2.79 -8.26
CA ILE A 48 2.76 2.24 -9.27
C ILE A 48 2.90 0.74 -9.03
N GLN A 49 3.11 0.32 -7.78
CA GLN A 49 3.13 -1.09 -7.43
C GLN A 49 1.78 -1.77 -7.72
N LEU A 50 0.66 -1.09 -7.49
CA LEU A 50 -0.67 -1.62 -7.80
C LEU A 50 -0.78 -1.92 -9.30
N TYR A 51 -0.44 -0.94 -10.13
CA TYR A 51 -0.40 -1.07 -11.59
C TYR A 51 0.51 -2.22 -12.04
N LEU A 52 1.72 -2.32 -11.51
CA LEU A 52 2.68 -3.36 -11.89
C LEU A 52 2.17 -4.76 -11.52
N GLN A 53 1.61 -4.94 -10.33
CA GLN A 53 1.06 -6.23 -9.89
C GLN A 53 -0.23 -6.59 -10.64
N GLU A 54 -1.07 -5.61 -10.95
CA GLU A 54 -2.28 -5.82 -11.76
C GLU A 54 -1.92 -6.23 -13.20
N LYS A 55 -0.94 -5.57 -13.81
CA LYS A 55 -0.43 -5.92 -15.14
C LYS A 55 0.13 -7.35 -15.21
N LEU A 56 0.67 -7.86 -14.09
CA LEU A 56 1.14 -9.24 -13.96
C LEU A 56 0.02 -10.25 -13.65
N GLY A 57 -1.22 -9.79 -13.49
CA GLY A 57 -2.36 -10.65 -13.12
C GLY A 57 -2.35 -11.09 -11.66
N HIS A 58 -1.56 -10.43 -10.79
CA HIS A 58 -1.49 -10.77 -9.36
C HIS A 58 -2.54 -10.06 -8.51
N ILE A 59 -3.24 -9.08 -9.07
CA ILE A 59 -4.29 -8.30 -8.40
C ILE A 59 -5.64 -8.74 -8.94
N ASP A 60 -6.53 -9.05 -8.01
CA ASP A 60 -7.95 -9.26 -8.28
C ASP A 60 -8.72 -8.10 -7.64
N TYR A 61 -9.03 -7.11 -8.47
CA TYR A 61 -9.70 -5.88 -8.07
C TYR A 61 -11.15 -6.12 -7.65
N LYS A 62 -11.52 -5.64 -6.46
CA LYS A 62 -12.86 -5.87 -5.87
C LYS A 62 -13.76 -4.64 -5.86
N GLY A 63 -13.24 -3.47 -6.22
CA GLY A 63 -14.00 -2.22 -6.25
C GLY A 63 -13.38 -1.08 -5.45
N TYR A 64 -13.95 0.10 -5.63
CA TYR A 64 -13.63 1.31 -4.89
C TYR A 64 -14.84 1.75 -4.04
N THR A 65 -14.60 2.60 -3.04
CA THR A 65 -15.69 3.30 -2.34
C THR A 65 -15.70 4.76 -2.77
N VAL A 66 -16.87 5.25 -3.13
CA VAL A 66 -17.17 6.66 -3.34
C VAL A 66 -17.88 7.22 -2.12
N ASP A 67 -17.63 8.48 -1.81
CA ASP A 67 -18.48 9.24 -0.89
C ASP A 67 -19.91 9.26 -1.47
N ALA A 68 -20.93 9.04 -0.63
CA ALA A 68 -22.33 9.10 -1.03
C ALA A 68 -22.70 10.45 -1.67
N ASN A 69 -21.99 11.52 -1.29
CA ASN A 69 -22.17 12.87 -1.83
C ASN A 69 -21.35 13.15 -3.11
N SER A 70 -20.47 12.23 -3.50
CA SER A 70 -19.65 12.32 -4.71
C SER A 70 -19.53 10.94 -5.37
N PRO A 71 -20.65 10.46 -5.97
CA PRO A 71 -20.87 9.06 -6.34
C PRO A 71 -20.02 8.56 -7.51
N GLN A 72 -19.31 9.44 -8.21
CA GLN A 72 -18.35 9.07 -9.25
C GLN A 72 -16.96 9.57 -8.83
N PRO A 73 -15.91 8.74 -8.93
CA PRO A 73 -14.56 9.28 -8.98
C PRO A 73 -14.42 10.05 -10.29
N ASP A 74 -14.22 11.36 -10.20
CA ASP A 74 -13.78 12.12 -11.37
C ASP A 74 -12.27 11.94 -11.56
N GLU A 75 -11.77 12.32 -12.73
CA GLU A 75 -10.35 12.22 -13.10
C GLU A 75 -9.43 13.05 -12.19
N ASN A 76 -9.99 13.93 -11.35
CA ASN A 76 -9.26 14.77 -10.40
C ASN A 76 -9.16 14.13 -9.00
N LYS A 77 -9.76 12.95 -8.77
CA LYS A 77 -9.60 12.23 -7.50
C LYS A 77 -8.26 11.50 -7.46
N HIS A 78 -7.27 12.18 -6.89
CA HIS A 78 -5.94 11.62 -6.61
C HIS A 78 -5.89 10.72 -5.36
N ILE A 79 -7.03 10.41 -4.73
CA ILE A 79 -7.12 9.48 -3.60
C ILE A 79 -8.34 8.60 -3.78
N LEU A 80 -8.16 7.27 -3.75
CA LEU A 80 -9.23 6.30 -3.85
C LEU A 80 -9.15 5.28 -2.72
N ALA A 81 -10.30 4.94 -2.13
CA ALA A 81 -10.42 3.82 -1.20
C ALA A 81 -10.68 2.53 -1.98
N LEU A 82 -9.65 1.69 -2.13
CA LEU A 82 -9.69 0.48 -2.97
C LEU A 82 -9.74 -0.79 -2.13
N GLN A 83 -10.38 -1.83 -2.69
CA GLN A 83 -10.33 -3.20 -2.18
C GLN A 83 -9.84 -4.13 -3.29
N PHE A 84 -8.90 -5.02 -2.97
CA PHE A 84 -8.40 -6.01 -3.90
C PHE A 84 -7.83 -7.23 -3.18
N SER A 85 -7.68 -8.34 -3.90
CA SER A 85 -6.89 -9.49 -3.44
C SER A 85 -5.52 -9.44 -4.08
N TRP A 86 -4.50 -9.85 -3.32
CA TRP A 86 -3.12 -9.97 -3.79
C TRP A 86 -2.48 -11.20 -3.16
N LYS A 87 -1.88 -12.06 -3.99
CA LYS A 87 -1.47 -13.41 -3.59
C LYS A 87 -2.69 -14.16 -3.02
N ASN A 88 -2.57 -14.73 -1.81
CA ASN A 88 -3.65 -15.46 -1.13
C ASN A 88 -4.37 -14.61 -0.06
N GLY A 89 -4.16 -13.30 -0.06
CA GLY A 89 -4.68 -12.39 0.95
C GLY A 89 -5.62 -11.33 0.39
N ILE A 90 -6.52 -10.85 1.23
CA ILE A 90 -7.41 -9.73 0.93
C ILE A 90 -6.80 -8.45 1.53
N LYS A 91 -6.71 -7.38 0.74
CA LYS A 91 -6.53 -6.03 1.26
C LYS A 91 -7.91 -5.49 1.65
N PRO A 92 -8.17 -5.22 2.95
CA PRO A 92 -9.36 -4.48 3.34
C PRO A 92 -9.39 -3.11 2.65
N LYS A 93 -10.57 -2.49 2.59
CA LYS A 93 -10.71 -1.14 2.01
C LYS A 93 -9.68 -0.19 2.63
N GLY A 94 -8.88 0.45 1.79
CA GLY A 94 -7.85 1.39 2.22
C GLY A 94 -7.55 2.43 1.15
N SER A 95 -7.19 3.63 1.60
CA SER A 95 -6.86 4.74 0.70
C SER A 95 -5.51 4.53 0.02
N ILE A 96 -5.45 4.87 -1.26
CA ILE A 96 -4.27 4.88 -2.10
C ILE A 96 -4.24 6.21 -2.87
N PHE A 97 -3.08 6.87 -2.90
CA PHE A 97 -2.86 8.01 -3.77
C PHE A 97 -2.72 7.56 -5.22
N ILE A 98 -3.28 8.29 -6.17
CA ILE A 98 -3.24 7.98 -7.61
C ILE A 98 -2.55 9.11 -8.37
N GLY A 99 -1.53 8.76 -9.16
CA GLY A 99 -0.82 9.69 -10.04
C GLY A 99 0.26 10.55 -9.36
N VAL A 100 0.48 10.36 -8.06
CA VAL A 100 1.56 11.03 -7.31
C VAL A 100 2.93 10.39 -7.57
N SER A 101 4.01 11.13 -7.38
CA SER A 101 5.36 10.56 -7.50
C SER A 101 5.78 9.80 -6.24
N PRO A 102 6.71 8.82 -6.32
CA PRO A 102 7.20 8.10 -5.15
C PRO A 102 7.82 9.02 -4.09
N GLU A 103 8.51 10.08 -4.50
CA GLU A 103 9.07 11.08 -3.59
C GLU A 103 8.00 11.88 -2.85
N PHE A 104 6.81 12.07 -3.44
CA PHE A 104 5.67 12.66 -2.73
C PHE A 104 5.14 11.72 -1.64
N GLU A 105 5.03 10.43 -1.91
CA GLU A 105 4.63 9.42 -0.89
C GLU A 105 5.71 9.22 0.18
N PHE A 106 6.97 9.58 -0.10
CA PHE A 106 8.10 9.44 0.81
C PHE A 106 8.33 10.65 1.73
N ALA A 107 7.86 11.83 1.31
CA ALA A 107 8.08 13.14 1.96
C ALA A 107 7.16 13.38 3.16
#